data_AF-A0A353Y6M2-F1
#
_entry.id   AF-A0A353Y6M2-F1
#
_cell.length_a   1.000
_cell.length_b   1.000
_cell.length_c   1.000
_cell.angle_alpha   90.00
_cell.angle_beta   90.00
_cell.angle_gamma   90.00
#
_symmetry.space_group_name_H-M   'P 1'
#
loop_
_entity.id
_entity.type
_entity.pdbx_description
1 polymer ?
#
loop_
_entity_poly.entity_id
_entity_poly.type
_entity_poly.pdbx_seq_one_letter_code
_entity_poly.pdbx_strand_id
1 'polypeptide(L)' 'MSLKDQINDDMKAAMRAKDSERLGTIRLLLAAMKQKEVDERVTLDDAAVVSIVDKLIKQRKDSVAAYVQAARQDPADKE' A
#
# COMPACT_ATOMS: atom_id res chain seq x y z
N MET A 1 7.71 -15.07 11.50
CA MET A 1 7.96 -14.11 10.41
C MET A 1 7.05 -12.92 10.66
N SER A 2 7.56 -11.69 10.69
CA SER A 2 6.72 -10.51 10.89
C SER A 2 5.88 -10.22 9.65
N LEU A 3 4.82 -9.41 9.78
CA LEU A 3 4.02 -8.98 8.63
C LEU A 3 4.87 -8.15 7.66
N LYS A 4 5.81 -7.35 8.19
CA LYS A 4 6.79 -6.61 7.38
C LYS A 4 7.69 -7.53 6.55
N ASP A 5 8.13 -8.65 7.11
CA ASP A 5 8.94 -9.64 6.38
C ASP A 5 8.12 -10.29 5.25
N GLN A 6 6.86 -10.66 5.53
CA GLN A 6 5.94 -11.20 4.53
C GLN A 6 5.75 -10.22 3.36
N ILE A 7 5.52 -8.94 3.63
CA ILE A 7 5.34 -7.92 2.59
C ILE A 7 6.60 -7.78 1.72
N ASN A 8 7.78 -7.89 2.32
CA ASN A 8 9.04 -7.87 1.56
C ASN A 8 9.20 -9.11 0.67
N ASP A 9 8.78 -10.28 1.14
CA ASP A 9 8.81 -11.50 0.33
C ASP A 9 7.76 -11.49 -0.78
N ASP A 10 6.57 -10.93 -0.52
CA ASP A 10 5.55 -10.69 -1.54
C ASP A 10 6.03 -9.71 -2.61
N MET A 11 6.80 -8.68 -2.25
CA MET A 11 7.45 -7.79 -3.22
C MET A 11 8.38 -8.57 -4.14
N LYS A 12 9.22 -9.46 -3.58
CA LYS A 12 10.14 -10.30 -4.37
C LYS A 12 9.36 -11.27 -5.26
N ALA A 13 8.26 -11.84 -4.77
CA ALA A 13 7.39 -12.69 -5.56
C ALA A 13 6.77 -11.93 -6.74
N ALA A 14 6.23 -10.74 -6.51
CA ALA A 14 5.66 -9.88 -7.55
C ALA A 14 6.72 -9.47 -8.61
N MET A 15 7.96 -9.17 -8.18
CA MET A 15 9.06 -8.91 -9.10
C MET A 15 9.38 -10.11 -10.01
N ARG A 16 9.44 -11.32 -9.44
CA ARG A 16 9.70 -12.55 -10.22
C ARG A 16 8.57 -12.87 -11.18
N ALA A 17 7.33 -12.65 -10.75
CA ALA A 17 6.13 -12.84 -11.56
C ALA A 17 5.94 -11.76 -12.64
N LYS A 18 6.70 -10.66 -12.59
CA LYS A 18 6.51 -9.46 -13.42
C LYS A 18 5.10 -8.87 -13.29
N ASP A 19 4.50 -9.02 -12.11
CA ASP A 19 3.18 -8.48 -11.77
C ASP A 19 3.34 -7.00 -11.38
N SER A 20 3.24 -6.12 -12.38
CA SER A 20 3.50 -4.69 -12.22
C SER A 20 2.49 -3.99 -11.31
N GLU A 21 1.24 -4.41 -11.34
CA GLU A 21 0.16 -3.83 -10.54
C GLU A 21 0.32 -4.17 -9.05
N ARG A 22 0.52 -5.46 -8.74
CA ARG A 22 0.79 -5.91 -7.37
C ARG A 22 2.09 -5.31 -6.84
N LEU A 23 3.14 -5.28 -7.67
CA LEU A 23 4.43 -4.72 -7.30
C LEU A 23 4.35 -3.22 -6.98
N GLY A 24 3.60 -2.45 -7.77
CA GLY A 24 3.37 -1.03 -7.51
C GLY A 24 2.70 -0.81 -6.16
N THR A 25 1.63 -1.57 -5.90
CA THR A 25 0.87 -1.51 -4.64
C THR A 25 1.75 -1.84 -3.43
N ILE A 26 2.51 -2.93 -3.49
CA ILE A 26 3.41 -3.34 -2.40
C ILE A 26 4.51 -2.30 -2.15
N ARG A 27 5.06 -1.69 -3.20
CA ARG A 27 6.08 -0.64 -3.05
C ARG A 27 5.53 0.62 -2.37
N LEU A 28 4.30 1.02 -2.69
CA LEU A 28 3.64 2.14 -2.02
C LEU A 28 3.43 1.85 -0.52
N LEU A 29 2.99 0.63 -0.17
CA LEU A 29 2.85 0.21 1.22
C LEU A 29 4.21 0.25 1.96
N LEU A 30 5.26 -0.33 1.38
CA LEU A 30 6.61 -0.31 1.97
C LEU A 30 7.14 1.11 2.15
N ALA A 31 6.86 2.03 1.21
CA ALA A 31 7.22 3.43 1.32
C ALA A 31 6.49 4.11 2.50
N ALA A 32 5.18 3.88 2.65
CA ALA A 32 4.39 4.42 3.76
C ALA A 32 4.88 3.89 5.13
N MET A 33 5.23 2.61 5.19
CA MET A 33 5.84 1.99 6.36
C MET A 33 7.17 2.66 6.72
N LYS A 34 8.08 2.78 5.74
CA LYS A 34 9.38 3.43 5.94
C LYS A 34 9.23 4.89 6.35
N GLN A 35 8.28 5.62 5.76
CA GLN A 35 8.00 7.01 6.12
C GLN A 35 7.63 7.12 7.61
N LYS A 36 6.70 6.27 8.09
CA LYS A 36 6.29 6.26 9.50
C LYS A 36 7.47 5.94 10.44
N GLU A 37 8.29 4.95 10.09
CA GLU A 37 9.49 4.60 10.86
C GLU A 37 10.47 5.76 10.98
N VAL A 38 10.68 6.50 9.88
CA VAL A 38 11.58 7.66 9.86
C VAL A 38 11.02 8.84 10.65
N ASP A 39 9.75 9.17 10.44
CA ASP A 39 9.09 10.32 11.06
C ASP A 39 8.97 10.16 12.57
N GLU A 40 8.55 8.97 13.01
CA GLU A 40 8.31 8.67 14.43
C GLU A 40 9.56 8.09 15.12
N ARG A 41 10.60 7.73 14.36
CA ARG A 41 11.82 7.06 14.85
C ARG A 41 11.51 5.77 15.61
N VAL A 42 10.60 4.97 15.07
CA VAL A 42 10.15 3.69 15.64
C VAL A 42 10.42 2.53 14.69
N THR A 43 10.40 1.32 15.22
CA THR A 43 10.23 0.10 14.41
C THR A 43 8.77 -0.30 14.46
N LEU A 44 8.18 -0.60 13.31
CA LEU A 44 6.78 -1.02 13.25
C LEU A 44 6.63 -2.44 13.78
N ASP A 45 5.67 -2.62 14.69
CA ASP A 45 5.08 -3.93 14.97
C ASP A 45 3.96 -4.24 13.97
N ASP A 46 3.46 -5.48 14.00
CA ASP A 46 2.43 -5.92 13.07
C ASP A 46 1.13 -5.11 13.21
N ALA A 47 0.79 -4.62 14.41
CA ALA A 47 -0.37 -3.77 14.63
C ALA A 47 -0.24 -2.42 13.92
N ALA A 48 0.93 -1.78 13.99
CA ALA A 48 1.21 -0.55 13.28
C ALA A 48 1.21 -0.76 11.75
N VAL A 49 1.69 -1.92 11.27
CA VAL A 49 1.60 -2.28 9.84
C VAL A 49 0.14 -2.41 9.39
N VAL A 50 -0.71 -3.12 10.14
CA VAL A 50 -2.14 -3.24 9.82
C VAL A 50 -2.81 -1.86 9.79
N SER A 51 -2.51 -0.99 10.75
CA SER A 51 -3.06 0.37 10.77
C SER A 51 -2.68 1.19 9.53
N ILE A 52 -1.45 1.03 9.02
CA ILE A 52 -1.03 1.68 7.77
C ILE A 52 -1.81 1.12 6.58
N VAL A 53 -1.98 -0.21 6.52
CA VAL A 53 -2.76 -0.87 5.45
C VAL A 53 -4.19 -0.35 5.44
N ASP A 54 -4.86 -0.30 6.58
CA ASP A 54 -6.22 0.21 6.70
C ASP A 54 -6.34 1.67 6.24
N LYS A 55 -5.35 2.50 6.61
CA LYS A 55 -5.29 3.89 6.16
C LYS A 55 -5.18 4.00 4.64
N LEU A 56 -4.29 3.21 4.02
CA LEU A 56 -4.12 3.21 2.56
C LEU A 56 -5.36 2.70 1.84
N ILE A 57 -6.00 1.63 2.33
CA ILE A 57 -7.27 1.11 1.79
C ILE A 57 -8.34 2.20 1.83
N LYS A 58 -8.46 2.92 2.94
CA LYS A 58 -9.41 4.02 3.07
C LYS A 58 -9.11 5.13 2.05
N GLN A 59 -7.85 5.55 1.94
CA GLN A 59 -7.44 6.58 0.98
C GLN A 59 -7.79 6.20 -0.47
N ARG A 60 -7.60 4.92 -0.85
CA ARG A 60 -8.00 4.43 -2.17
C ARG A 60 -9.51 4.51 -2.39
N LYS A 61 -10.30 4.04 -1.41
CA LYS A 61 -11.77 4.13 -1.48
C LYS A 61 -12.27 5.56 -1.60
N ASP A 62 -11.66 6.48 -0.85
CA ASP A 62 -11.99 7.91 -0.90
C ASP A 62 -11.63 8.51 -2.27
N SER A 63 -10.48 8.13 -2.86
CA SER A 63 -10.08 8.52 -4.22
C SER A 63 -11.05 7.99 -5.29
N VAL A 64 -11.43 6.71 -5.22
CA VAL A 64 -12.42 6.11 -6.12
C VAL A 64 -13.74 6.88 -6.06
N ALA A 65 -14.24 7.15 -4.85
CA ALA A 65 -15.48 7.91 -4.67
C ALA A 65 -15.37 9.31 -5.28
N ALA A 66 -14.24 10.00 -5.09
CA ALA A 66 -14.01 11.33 -5.67
C ALA A 66 -13.95 11.29 -7.20
N TYR A 67 -13.29 10.29 -7.80
CA TYR A 67 -13.24 10.14 -9.26
C TYR A 67 -14.61 9.84 -9.86
N VAL A 68 -15.40 8.97 -9.23
CA VAL A 68 -16.76 8.64 -9.67
C VAL A 68 -17.66 9.88 -9.57
N GLN A 69 -17.60 10.64 -8.48
CA GLN A 69 -18.35 11.90 -8.33
C GLN A 69 -17.99 12.94 -9.40
N ALA A 70 -16.72 12.95 -9.85
CA ALA A 70 -16.24 13.82 -10.92
C ALA A 70 -16.50 13.26 -12.33
N ALA A 71 -17.22 12.14 -12.47
CA ALA A 71 -17.45 11.42 -13.73
C ALA A 71 -16.14 11.04 -14.46
N ARG A 72 -15.07 10.78 -13.72
CA ARG A 72 -13.76 10.36 -14.24
C ARG A 72 -13.58 8.85 -14.04
N GLN A 73 -14.07 8.05 -14.99
CA GLN A 73 -14.06 6.58 -14.88
C GLN A 73 -12.64 5.98 -15.05
N ASP A 74 -11.85 6.48 -16.00
CA ASP A 74 -10.50 5.96 -16.28
C ASP A 74 -9.54 5.89 -15.07
N PRO A 75 -9.45 6.92 -14.18
CA PRO A 75 -8.66 6.80 -12.96
C PRO A 75 -9.38 6.02 -11.86
N ALA A 76 -10.71 5.98 -11.83
CA ALA A 76 -11.46 5.18 -10.84
C ALA A 76 -11.23 3.67 -11.05
N ASP A 77 -11.16 3.22 -12.30
CA ASP A 77 -10.95 1.81 -12.64
C ASP A 77 -9.53 1.30 -12.33
N LYS A 78 -8.58 2.22 -12.07
CA LYS A 78 -7.17 1.89 -11.79
C LYS A 78 -6.80 1.93 -10.30
N GLU A 79 -7.73 2.31 -9.44
CA GLU A 79 -7.52 2.57 -8.01
C GLU A 79 -8.03 1.44 -7.12
#